data_AF-A0A3C0ZXW2-F1
#
_entry.id   AF-A0A3C0ZXW2-F1
#
_cell.length_a   1.000
_cell.length_b   1.000
_cell.length_c   1.000
_cell.angle_alpha   90.00
_cell.angle_beta   90.00
_cell.angle_gamma   90.00
#
_symmetry.space_group_name_H-M   'P 1'
#
loop_
_entity.id
_entity.type
_entity.pdbx_description
1 polymer ?
#
loop_
_entity_poly.entity_id
_entity_poly.type
_entity_poly.pdbx_seq_one_letter_code
_entity_poly.pdbx_strand_id
1 'polypeptide(L)'
;KMDYESMLDFHKENRAEVTIAVMPVPMEEASRFGIMITDENRKVVDFEEKPAHPRSNLASMGIYIFNWKTLKDSLIANREQPNLDFGKHIIPYCRNNGSPLFAYEFNGYWKDVGTLTSYWEANMELIDIVPEFNLYEEYWK
;
A
#
# COMPACT_ATOMS: atom_id res chain seq x y z
N LYS A 1 -6.30 -4.18 12.24
CA LYS A 1 -5.65 -5.35 11.62
C LYS A 1 -6.22 -5.53 10.22
N MET A 2 -5.42 -5.98 9.25
CA MET A 2 -5.88 -6.12 7.85
C MET A 2 -6.22 -7.57 7.55
N ASP A 3 -7.43 -7.80 7.04
CA ASP A 3 -7.83 -9.08 6.46
C ASP A 3 -7.51 -9.11 4.97
N TYR A 4 -6.64 -10.05 4.57
CA TYR A 4 -6.23 -10.21 3.18
C TYR A 4 -7.30 -10.91 2.32
N GLU A 5 -8.26 -11.63 2.92
CA GLU A 5 -9.39 -12.20 2.17
C GLU A 5 -10.24 -11.07 1.59
N SER A 6 -10.57 -10.07 2.40
CA SER A 6 -11.27 -8.85 1.96
C SER A 6 -10.52 -8.13 0.82
N MET A 7 -9.19 -8.00 0.90
CA MET A 7 -8.38 -7.41 -0.17
C MET A 7 -8.36 -8.28 -1.44
N LEU A 8 -8.34 -9.61 -1.28
CA LEU A 8 -8.37 -10.57 -2.37
C LEU A 8 -9.72 -10.59 -3.10
N ASP A 9 -10.82 -10.47 -2.36
CA ASP A 9 -12.15 -10.41 -2.95
C ASP A 9 -12.33 -9.11 -3.74
N PHE A 10 -11.89 -7.98 -3.20
CA PHE A 10 -11.80 -6.72 -3.95
C PHE A 10 -10.96 -6.85 -5.23
N HIS A 11 -9.82 -7.56 -5.17
CA HIS A 11 -8.97 -7.83 -6.33
C HIS A 11 -9.72 -8.60 -7.43
N LYS A 12 -10.47 -9.65 -7.05
CA LYS A 12 -11.28 -10.46 -7.97
C LYS A 12 -12.46 -9.69 -8.55
N GLU A 13 -13.20 -8.97 -7.71
CA GLU A 13 -14.39 -8.19 -8.11
C GLU A 13 -14.06 -7.15 -9.18
N ASN A 14 -12.93 -6.46 -9.03
CA ASN A 14 -12.45 -5.47 -9.97
C ASN A 14 -11.73 -6.06 -11.19
N ARG A 15 -11.55 -7.39 -11.25
CA ARG A 15 -10.72 -8.08 -12.24
C ARG A 15 -9.35 -7.42 -12.36
N ALA A 16 -8.78 -7.07 -11.21
CA ALA A 16 -7.50 -6.42 -11.13
C ALA A 16 -6.39 -7.41 -11.53
N GLU A 17 -5.31 -6.88 -12.11
CA GLU A 17 -4.07 -7.62 -12.28
C GLU A 17 -3.11 -7.35 -11.13
N VAL A 18 -3.24 -6.17 -10.52
CA VAL A 18 -2.54 -5.79 -9.29
C VAL A 18 -3.49 -4.99 -8.39
N THR A 19 -3.53 -5.34 -7.11
CA THR A 19 -4.19 -4.53 -6.08
C THR A 19 -3.15 -4.11 -5.05
N ILE A 20 -3.14 -2.83 -4.70
CA ILE A 20 -2.16 -2.25 -3.78
C ILE A 20 -2.90 -1.74 -2.55
N ALA A 21 -2.51 -2.18 -1.36
CA ALA A 21 -3.09 -1.66 -0.13
C ALA A 21 -2.57 -0.23 0.11
N VAL A 22 -3.51 0.70 0.32
CA VAL A 22 -3.20 2.10 0.60
C VAL A 22 -3.90 2.55 1.87
N MET A 23 -3.33 3.55 2.52
CA MET A 23 -3.97 4.23 3.64
C MET A 23 -3.84 5.75 3.45
N PRO A 24 -4.88 6.54 3.72
CA PRO A 24 -4.76 7.98 3.81
C PRO A 24 -3.83 8.36 4.96
N VAL A 25 -2.80 9.15 4.67
CA VAL A 25 -1.88 9.72 5.69
C VAL A 25 -2.02 11.24 5.74
N PRO A 26 -1.54 11.91 6.81
CA PRO A 26 -1.36 13.36 6.79
C PRO A 26 -0.50 13.79 5.60
N MET A 27 -0.91 14.86 4.89
CA MET A 27 -0.20 15.31 3.68
C MET A 27 1.26 15.70 3.93
N GLU A 28 1.57 16.15 5.14
CA GLU A 28 2.93 16.47 5.59
C GLU A 28 3.85 15.24 5.68
N GLU A 29 3.28 14.04 5.87
CA GLU A 29 4.02 12.78 5.93
C GLU A 29 4.05 12.04 4.59
N ALA A 30 3.15 12.38 3.66
CA ALA A 30 2.98 11.69 2.37
C ALA A 30 4.28 11.57 1.56
N SER A 31 5.19 12.56 1.65
CA SER A 31 6.48 12.55 0.93
C SER A 31 7.42 11.40 1.33
N ARG A 32 7.17 10.74 2.46
CA ARG A 32 7.96 9.59 2.94
C ARG A 32 7.56 8.27 2.27
N PHE A 33 6.41 8.24 1.60
CA PHE A 33 5.79 7.02 1.09
C PHE A 33 5.69 7.01 -0.43
N GLY A 34 5.39 5.82 -0.99
CA GLY A 34 4.92 5.72 -2.36
C GLY A 34 3.45 6.15 -2.43
N ILE A 35 3.14 7.21 -3.17
CA ILE A 35 1.82 7.81 -3.24
C ILE A 35 1.07 7.32 -4.48
N MET A 36 -0.13 6.79 -4.25
CA MET A 36 -1.06 6.37 -5.30
C MET A 36 -1.97 7.52 -5.70
N ILE A 37 -2.18 7.65 -7.00
CA ILE A 37 -3.17 8.56 -7.59
C ILE A 37 -4.21 7.69 -8.25
N THR A 38 -5.46 7.79 -7.79
CA THR A 38 -6.56 7.00 -8.31
C THR A 38 -7.65 7.85 -8.93
N ASP A 39 -8.45 7.23 -9.79
CA ASP A 39 -9.74 7.78 -10.19
C ASP A 39 -10.82 7.51 -9.12
N GLU A 40 -12.05 7.91 -9.42
CA GLU A 40 -13.24 7.72 -8.60
C GLU A 40 -13.58 6.24 -8.31
N ASN A 41 -13.12 5.31 -9.14
CA ASN A 41 -13.33 3.87 -8.99
C ASN A 41 -12.14 3.17 -8.33
N ARG A 42 -11.22 3.93 -7.71
CA ARG A 42 -9.98 3.43 -7.10
C ARG A 42 -9.01 2.77 -8.08
N LYS A 43 -9.19 2.96 -9.38
CA LYS A 43 -8.22 2.50 -10.37
C LYS A 43 -6.99 3.40 -10.30
N VAL A 44 -5.81 2.81 -10.24
CA VAL A 44 -4.54 3.55 -10.15
C VAL A 44 -4.25 4.18 -11.51
N VAL A 45 -4.30 5.51 -11.53
CA VAL A 45 -4.01 6.33 -12.71
C VAL A 45 -2.53 6.65 -12.76
N ASP A 46 -1.89 6.84 -11.61
CA ASP A 46 -0.48 7.21 -11.52
C ASP A 46 0.12 6.84 -10.15
N PHE A 47 1.46 6.83 -10.08
CA PHE A 47 2.21 6.48 -8.88
C PHE A 47 3.45 7.36 -8.73
N GLU A 48 3.69 7.85 -7.52
CA GLU A 48 4.85 8.67 -7.19
C GLU A 48 5.63 8.05 -6.03
N GLU A 49 6.87 7.60 -6.26
CA GLU A 49 7.73 7.11 -5.17
C GLU A 49 8.38 8.28 -4.43
N LYS A 50 7.98 8.51 -3.17
CA LYS A 50 8.56 9.53 -2.27
C LYS A 50 8.66 10.92 -2.90
N PRO A 51 7.54 11.47 -3.41
CA PRO A 51 7.56 12.78 -4.08
C PRO A 51 7.86 13.90 -3.07
N ALA A 52 8.67 14.88 -3.50
CA ALA A 52 8.88 16.09 -2.70
C ALA A 52 7.60 16.92 -2.52
N HIS A 53 6.69 16.86 -3.52
CA HIS A 53 5.38 17.52 -3.50
C HIS A 53 4.29 16.51 -3.90
N PRO A 54 3.71 15.79 -2.92
CA PRO A 54 2.72 14.76 -3.20
C PRO A 54 1.43 15.35 -3.78
N ARG A 55 0.85 14.70 -4.80
CA ARG A 55 -0.45 15.07 -5.38
C ARG A 55 -1.66 14.44 -4.68
N SER A 56 -1.41 13.43 -3.86
CA SER A 56 -2.40 12.62 -3.15
C SER A 56 -1.82 12.24 -1.78
N ASN A 57 -2.68 11.82 -0.87
CA ASN A 57 -2.28 11.33 0.44
C ASN A 57 -2.54 9.82 0.62
N LEU A 58 -2.88 9.11 -0.46
CA LEU A 58 -3.02 7.65 -0.44
C LEU A 58 -1.63 7.00 -0.46
N ALA A 59 -1.09 6.72 0.72
CA ALA A 59 0.21 6.09 0.89
C ALA A 59 0.11 4.57 0.70
N SER A 60 1.00 4.02 -0.13
CA SER A 60 1.21 2.59 -0.26
C SER A 60 1.72 1.99 1.04
N MET A 61 1.05 0.95 1.52
CA MET A 61 1.45 0.20 2.70
C MET A 61 2.54 -0.86 2.40
N GLY A 62 2.95 -0.99 1.13
CA GLY A 62 3.90 -2.02 0.69
C GLY A 62 3.31 -3.43 0.59
N ILE A 63 1.97 -3.54 0.57
CA ILE A 63 1.24 -4.81 0.46
C ILE A 63 0.56 -4.87 -0.90
N TYR A 64 0.80 -5.96 -1.63
CA TYR A 64 0.35 -6.12 -3.01
C TYR A 64 -0.28 -7.49 -3.21
N ILE A 65 -1.38 -7.55 -3.96
CA ILE A 65 -1.92 -8.78 -4.55
C ILE A 65 -1.70 -8.71 -6.04
N PHE A 66 -1.13 -9.77 -6.61
CA PHE A 66 -0.92 -9.92 -8.05
C PHE A 66 -1.60 -11.18 -8.56
N ASN A 67 -2.09 -11.12 -9.79
CA ASN A 67 -2.23 -12.32 -10.58
C ASN A 67 -0.84 -12.90 -10.89
N TRP A 68 -0.71 -14.23 -10.75
CA TRP A 68 0.57 -14.91 -10.91
C TRP A 68 1.25 -14.61 -12.26
N LYS A 69 0.47 -14.60 -13.34
CA LYS A 69 0.98 -14.31 -14.69
C LYS A 69 1.59 -12.91 -14.76
N THR A 70 0.88 -11.89 -14.28
CA THR A 70 1.34 -10.50 -14.27
C THR A 70 2.60 -10.32 -13.43
N LEU A 71 2.65 -10.92 -12.23
CA LEU A 71 3.86 -10.88 -11.41
C LEU A 71 5.04 -11.53 -12.12
N LYS A 72 4.87 -12.75 -12.64
CA LYS A 72 5.94 -13.48 -13.35
C LYS A 72 6.46 -12.70 -14.55
N ASP A 73 5.56 -12.21 -15.39
CA ASP A 73 5.93 -11.48 -16.61
C ASP A 73 6.69 -10.19 -16.26
N SER A 74 6.24 -9.46 -15.23
CA SER A 74 6.91 -8.25 -14.75
C SER A 74 8.31 -8.51 -14.19
N LEU A 75 8.50 -9.58 -13.42
CA LEU A 75 9.80 -9.95 -12.87
C LEU A 75 10.79 -10.39 -13.95
N ILE A 76 10.34 -11.18 -14.94
CA ILE A 76 11.18 -11.62 -16.05
C ILE A 76 11.59 -10.42 -16.92
N ALA A 77 10.67 -9.51 -17.20
CA ALA A 77 10.95 -8.33 -18.01
C ALA A 77 11.96 -7.38 -17.34
N ASN A 78 11.99 -7.32 -16.01
CA ASN A 78 12.87 -6.44 -15.25
C ASN A 78 14.06 -7.17 -14.61
N ARG A 79 14.37 -8.40 -15.04
CA ARG A 79 15.40 -9.25 -14.39
C ARG A 79 16.82 -8.66 -14.38
N GLU A 80 17.15 -7.82 -15.37
CA GLU A 80 18.46 -7.17 -15.49
C GLU A 80 18.50 -5.82 -14.76
N GLN A 81 17.38 -5.37 -14.18
CA GLN A 81 17.30 -4.08 -13.50
C GLN A 81 18.09 -4.15 -12.18
N PRO A 82 19.15 -3.34 -12.03
CA PRO A 82 19.88 -3.27 -10.77
C PRO A 82 19.00 -2.69 -9.67
N ASN A 83 19.07 -3.25 -8.46
CA ASN A 83 18.25 -2.85 -7.32
C ASN A 83 16.75 -2.86 -7.66
N LEU A 84 16.29 -3.96 -8.28
CA LEU A 84 14.89 -4.17 -8.63
C LEU A 84 13.99 -3.93 -7.42
N ASP A 85 12.95 -3.14 -7.62
CA ASP A 85 12.08 -2.62 -6.57
C ASP A 85 10.63 -2.58 -7.08
N PHE A 86 9.69 -2.89 -6.20
CA PHE A 86 8.28 -2.98 -6.57
C PHE A 86 7.70 -1.60 -6.93
N GLY A 87 7.90 -0.60 -6.08
CA GLY A 87 7.36 0.74 -6.30
C GLY A 87 8.01 1.41 -7.51
N LYS A 88 9.34 1.34 -7.62
CA LYS A 88 10.08 2.05 -8.67
C LYS A 88 10.02 1.38 -10.04
N HIS A 89 9.84 0.07 -10.10
CA HIS A 89 10.00 -0.69 -11.36
C HIS A 89 8.78 -1.57 -11.67
N ILE A 90 8.38 -2.46 -10.77
CA ILE A 90 7.34 -3.47 -11.07
C ILE A 90 5.95 -2.85 -11.25
N ILE A 91 5.53 -1.97 -10.34
CA ILE A 91 4.22 -1.31 -10.41
C ILE A 91 4.13 -0.39 -11.65
N PRO A 92 5.12 0.49 -11.93
CA PRO A 92 5.17 1.25 -13.17
C PRO A 92 5.16 0.37 -14.42
N TYR A 93 5.88 -0.75 -14.44
CA TYR A 93 5.88 -1.69 -15.55
C TYR A 93 4.48 -2.26 -15.82
N CYS A 94 3.80 -2.75 -14.78
CA CYS A 94 2.45 -3.30 -14.91
C CYS A 94 1.46 -2.25 -15.44
N ARG A 95 1.53 -1.02 -14.91
CA ARG A 95 0.73 0.10 -15.40
C ARG A 95 0.99 0.40 -16.87
N ASN A 96 2.26 0.51 -17.27
CA ASN A 96 2.64 0.86 -18.64
C ASN A 96 2.25 -0.23 -19.65
N ASN A 97 2.15 -1.48 -19.21
CA ASN A 97 1.61 -2.58 -20.02
C ASN A 97 0.07 -2.61 -20.09
N GLY A 98 -0.62 -1.65 -19.48
CA GLY A 98 -2.07 -1.55 -19.50
C GLY A 98 -2.79 -2.51 -18.54
N SER A 99 -2.06 -3.12 -17.60
CA SER A 99 -2.68 -3.97 -16.58
C SER A 99 -3.62 -3.12 -15.70
N PRO A 100 -4.83 -3.60 -15.37
CA PRO A 100 -5.71 -2.93 -14.41
C PRO A 100 -5.12 -2.98 -12.99
N LEU A 101 -4.68 -1.83 -12.50
CA LEU A 101 -4.19 -1.64 -11.13
C LEU A 101 -5.29 -0.96 -10.29
N PHE A 102 -5.49 -1.41 -9.05
CA PHE A 102 -6.44 -0.82 -8.13
C PHE A 102 -5.83 -0.56 -6.75
N ALA A 103 -6.25 0.52 -6.10
CA ALA A 103 -5.89 0.81 -4.72
C ALA A 103 -6.99 0.31 -3.78
N TYR A 104 -6.62 -0.56 -2.85
CA TYR A 104 -7.50 -1.01 -1.77
C TYR A 104 -7.25 -0.13 -0.55
N GLU A 105 -8.23 0.70 -0.19
CA GLU A 105 -8.12 1.60 0.96
C GLU A 105 -8.35 0.83 2.26
N PHE A 106 -7.31 0.75 3.10
CA PHE A 106 -7.38 0.16 4.41
C PHE A 106 -7.73 1.23 5.45
N ASN A 107 -8.82 1.01 6.18
CA ASN A 107 -9.37 1.92 7.19
C ASN A 107 -9.18 1.42 8.63
N GLY A 108 -8.04 0.78 8.90
CA GLY A 108 -7.70 0.32 10.26
C GLY A 108 -6.38 0.86 10.76
N TYR A 109 -6.00 0.47 11.98
CA TYR A 109 -4.73 0.89 12.56
C TYR A 109 -3.54 0.37 11.75
N TRP A 110 -2.71 1.31 11.29
CA TRP A 110 -1.39 1.09 10.69
C TRP A 110 -0.51 2.27 11.06
N LYS A 111 0.75 1.99 11.41
CA LYS A 111 1.71 2.99 11.86
C LYS A 111 3.09 2.67 11.28
N ASP A 112 3.68 3.61 10.54
CA ASP A 112 5.07 3.52 10.11
C ASP A 112 6.02 3.90 11.26
N VAL A 113 6.61 2.90 11.92
CA VAL A 113 7.56 3.07 13.04
C VAL A 113 9.00 3.31 12.54
N GLY A 114 9.15 4.12 11.48
CA GLY A 114 10.44 4.44 10.87
C GLY A 114 11.29 5.48 11.60
N THR A 115 10.73 6.20 12.57
CA THR A 115 11.44 7.23 13.37
C THR A 115 11.37 6.93 14.87
N LEU A 116 12.29 7.51 15.64
CA LEU A 116 12.28 7.39 17.11
C LEU A 116 10.98 7.93 17.71
N THR A 117 10.49 9.06 17.18
CA THR A 117 9.23 9.68 17.62
C THR A 117 8.05 8.75 17.35
N SER A 118 7.89 8.27 16.11
CA SER A 118 6.80 7.35 15.76
C SER A 118 6.85 6.04 16.56
N TYR A 119 8.05 5.55 16.88
CA TYR A 119 8.22 4.38 17.74
C TYR A 119 7.75 4.66 19.17
N TRP A 120 8.14 5.80 19.75
CA TRP A 120 7.72 6.19 21.09
C TRP A 120 6.19 6.40 21.16
N GLU A 121 5.62 7.12 20.19
CA GLU A 121 4.18 7.37 20.10
C GLU A 121 3.38 6.06 20.03
N ALA A 122 3.76 5.14 19.14
CA ALA A 122 3.10 3.85 19.01
C ALA A 122 3.13 3.02 20.31
N ASN A 123 4.16 3.20 21.15
CA ASN A 123 4.21 2.54 22.47
C ASN A 123 3.34 3.26 23.51
N MET A 124 3.27 4.60 23.47
CA MET A 124 2.45 5.37 24.40
C MET A 124 0.95 5.21 24.14
N GLU A 125 0.54 5.01 22.88
CA GLU A 125 -0.86 4.72 22.53
C GLU A 125 -1.40 3.44 23.22
N LEU A 126 -0.53 2.51 23.61
CA LEU A 126 -0.92 1.27 24.28
C LEU A 126 -1.36 1.46 25.73
N ILE A 127 -0.99 2.57 26.37
CA ILE A 127 -1.35 2.87 27.76
C ILE A 127 -2.55 3.81 27.88
N ASP A 128 -3.16 4.20 26.76
CA ASP A 128 -4.40 4.99 26.75
C ASP A 128 -5.58 4.20 27.33
N ILE A 129 -6.56 4.93 27.87
CA ILE A 129 -7.77 4.34 28.48
C ILE A 129 -8.52 3.47 27.45
N VAL A 130 -8.52 3.89 26.18
CA VAL A 130 -9.04 3.13 25.04
C VAL A 130 -7.97 3.19 23.95
N PRO A 131 -7.07 2.19 23.87
CA PRO A 131 -6.01 2.20 22.87
C PRO A 131 -6.60 1.94 21.47
N GLU A 132 -6.12 2.68 20.46
CA GLU A 132 -6.51 2.44 19.05
C GLU A 132 -6.11 1.04 18.58
N PHE A 133 -5.02 0.50 19.15
CA PHE A 133 -4.56 -0.86 18.91
C PHE A 133 -4.63 -1.70 20.19
N ASN A 134 -5.63 -2.59 20.24
CA ASN A 134 -5.84 -3.45 21.40
C ASN A 134 -5.05 -4.77 21.29
N LEU A 135 -4.06 -4.95 22.18
CA LEU A 135 -3.22 -6.14 22.27
C LEU A 135 -3.95 -7.38 22.83
N TYR A 136 -5.08 -7.19 23.52
CA TYR A 136 -5.81 -8.25 24.23
C TYR A 136 -7.01 -8.80 23.44
N GLU A 137 -7.12 -8.49 22.15
CA GLU A 137 -8.16 -9.07 21.29
C GLU A 137 -7.95 -10.58 21.09
N GLU A 138 -8.89 -11.40 21.57
CA GLU A 138 -8.79 -12.87 21.49
C GLU A 138 -9.14 -13.46 20.11
N TYR A 139 -9.85 -12.72 19.25
CA TYR A 139 -10.45 -13.22 18.01
C TYR A 139 -9.51 -13.17 16.79
N TRP A 140 -8.30 -12.64 16.94
CA TRP A 140 -7.32 -12.55 15.88
C TRP A 140 -5.98 -13.10 16.39
N LYS A 141 -5.68 -14.36 16.03
CA LYS A 141 -4.46 -15.10 16.40
C LYS A 141 -3.52 -15.25 15.23
#